data_AF-A0A926B1L5-F1
#
_entry.id   AF-A0A926B1L5-F1
#
_cell.length_a   1.000
_cell.length_b   1.000
_cell.length_c   1.000
_cell.angle_alpha   90.00
_cell.angle_beta   90.00
_cell.angle_gamma   90.00
#
_symmetry.space_group_name_H-M   'P 1'
#
loop_
_entity.id
_entity.type
_entity.pdbx_description
1 polymer ?
#
loop_
_entity_poly.entity_id
_entity_poly.type
_entity_poly.pdbx_seq_one_letter_code
_entity_poly.pdbx_strand_id
1 'polypeptide(L)' 'RSPGQATSYFYGFTRLMELRSEVERARGAKFDRREFHDFILAQGLLPPAQMRKAVLEQFGLGSGAPVGR' A
#
# COMPACT_ATOMS: atom_id res chain seq x y z
N ARG A 1 -12.54 -8.56 -25.76
CA ARG A 1 -11.47 -7.61 -25.34
C ARG A 1 -12.04 -6.81 -24.18
N SER A 2 -11.31 -6.70 -23.06
CA SER A 2 -11.75 -5.95 -21.88
C SER A 2 -11.07 -4.57 -21.89
N PRO A 3 -11.71 -3.52 -22.42
CA PRO A 3 -11.06 -2.24 -22.72
C PRO A 3 -10.58 -1.42 -21.50
N GLY A 4 -10.68 -1.93 -20.28
CA GLY A 4 -10.13 -1.30 -19.07
C GLY A 4 -8.96 -2.05 -18.43
N GLN A 5 -8.64 -3.27 -18.88
CA GLN A 5 -7.70 -4.14 -18.14
C GLN A 5 -6.27 -3.56 -18.09
N ALA A 6 -5.77 -3.06 -19.23
CA ALA A 6 -4.44 -2.47 -19.31
C ALA A 6 -4.34 -1.21 -18.43
N THR A 7 -5.39 -0.38 -18.44
CA THR A 7 -5.47 0.83 -17.61
C THR A 7 -5.54 0.49 -16.13
N SER A 8 -6.32 -0.52 -15.73
CA SER A 8 -6.41 -0.98 -14.34
C SER A 8 -5.09 -1.58 -13.85
N TYR A 9 -4.39 -2.34 -14.69
CA TYR A 9 -3.06 -2.89 -14.35
C TYR A 9 -2.06 -1.76 -14.11
N PHE A 10 -1.96 -0.82 -15.06
CA PHE A 10 -1.03 0.30 -14.95
C PHE A 10 -1.36 1.17 -13.74
N TYR A 11 -2.64 1.48 -13.53
CA TYR A 11 -3.09 2.24 -12.37
C TYR A 11 -2.70 1.57 -11.05
N GLY A 12 -3.03 0.28 -10.87
CA GLY A 12 -2.69 -0.45 -9.65
C GLY A 12 -1.18 -0.51 -9.41
N PHE A 13 -0.41 -0.79 -10.48
CA PHE A 13 1.06 -0.81 -10.43
C PHE A 13 1.64 0.55 -10.00
N THR A 14 1.22 1.65 -10.63
CA THR A 14 1.69 3.00 -10.29
C THR A 14 1.39 3.34 -8.84
N ARG A 15 0.17 3.05 -8.35
CA ARG A 15 -0.21 3.32 -6.95
C ARG A 15 0.59 2.50 -5.95
N LEU A 16 0.90 1.25 -6.26
CA LEU A 16 1.72 0.40 -5.39
C LEU A 16 3.17 0.91 -5.33
N MET A 17 3.73 1.38 -6.44
CA MET A 17 5.08 1.96 -6.48
C MET A 17 5.16 3.29 -5.70
N GLU A 18 4.16 4.16 -5.86
CA GLU A 18 4.05 5.41 -5.10
C GLU A 18 3.97 5.13 -3.58
N LEU A 19 3.13 4.17 -3.19
CA LEU A 19 2.95 3.78 -1.79
C LEU A 19 4.24 3.23 -1.18
N ARG A 20 4.95 2.36 -1.90
CA ARG A 20 6.25 1.85 -1.44
C ARG A 20 7.24 2.99 -1.24
N SER A 21 7.35 3.91 -2.20
CA SER A 21 8.27 5.05 -2.10
C SER A 21 7.94 5.95 -0.90
N GLU A 22 6.65 6.16 -0.62
CA GLU A 22 6.19 6.91 0.56
C GLU A 22 6.62 6.23 1.87
N VAL A 23 6.39 4.93 2.01
CA VAL A 23 6.75 4.16 3.21
C VAL A 23 8.27 4.08 3.38
N GLU A 24 9.00 3.81 2.30
CA GLU A 24 10.47 3.73 2.28
C GLU A 24 11.09 5.06 2.71
N ARG A 25 10.58 6.20 2.21
CA ARG A 25 11.02 7.53 2.63
C ARG A 25 10.68 7.83 4.09
N ALA A 26 9.48 7.48 4.55
CA ALA A 26 9.04 7.78 5.91
C ALA A 26 9.74 6.94 6.98
N ARG A 27 10.06 5.68 6.66
CA ARG A 27 10.73 4.74 7.59
C ARG A 27 12.25 4.84 7.51
N GLY A 28 12.82 5.32 6.40
CA GLY A 28 14.26 5.50 6.21
C GLY A 28 15.02 4.21 6.48
N ALA A 29 16.01 4.26 7.37
CA ALA A 29 16.81 3.09 7.76
C ALA A 29 16.00 1.96 8.43
N LYS A 30 14.78 2.23 8.90
CA LYS A 30 13.86 1.23 9.50
C LYS A 30 12.91 0.61 8.46
N PHE A 31 13.10 0.90 7.17
CA PHE A 31 12.31 0.27 6.11
C PHE A 31 12.82 -1.14 5.85
N ASP A 32 11.95 -2.13 6.07
CA ASP A 32 12.18 -3.50 5.62
C ASP A 32 11.28 -3.79 4.40
N ARG A 33 11.93 -4.07 3.26
CA ARG A 33 11.26 -4.40 2.00
C ARG A 33 10.51 -5.74 2.08
N ARG A 34 11.04 -6.72 2.81
CA ARG A 34 10.37 -8.03 2.98
C ARG A 34 9.10 -7.86 3.78
N GLU A 35 9.19 -7.19 4.94
CA GLU A 35 8.02 -6.88 5.77
C GLU A 35 6.92 -6.15 4.96
N PHE A 36 7.30 -5.17 4.15
CA PHE A 36 6.37 -4.47 3.26
C PHE A 36 5.68 -5.42 2.27
N HIS A 37 6.45 -6.27 1.56
CA HIS A 37 5.86 -7.18 0.57
C HIS A 37 5.02 -8.28 1.21
N ASP A 38 5.48 -8.83 2.34
CA ASP A 38 4.74 -9.85 3.08
C ASP A 38 3.39 -9.31 3.55
N PHE A 39 3.37 -8.08 4.06
CA PHE A 39 2.12 -7.42 4.44
C PHE A 39 1.18 -7.20 3.25
N ILE A 40 1.69 -6.70 2.11
CA ILE A 40 0.89 -6.51 0.89
C ILE A 40 0.24 -7.82 0.43
N LEU A 41 1.02 -8.92 0.40
CA LEU A 41 0.53 -10.22 -0.03
C LEU A 41 -0.52 -10.79 0.94
N ALA A 42 -0.33 -10.58 2.25
CA ALA A 42 -1.27 -11.03 3.28
C ALA A 42 -2.65 -10.36 3.18
N GLN A 43 -2.76 -9.16 2.61
CA GLN A 43 -4.05 -8.47 2.41
C GLN A 43 -4.89 -9.06 1.27
N GLY A 44 -4.27 -9.80 0.35
CA GLY A 44 -4.95 -10.29 -0.85
C GLY A 44 -5.43 -9.16 -1.77
N LEU A 45 -6.62 -9.34 -2.35
CA LEU A 45 -7.18 -8.40 -3.34
C LEU A 45 -7.89 -7.24 -2.64
N LEU A 46 -7.14 -6.16 -2.35
CA LEU A 46 -7.70 -4.88 -1.95
C LEU A 46 -7.67 -3.87 -3.10
N PRO A 47 -8.70 -3.01 -3.23
CA PRO A 47 -8.59 -1.86 -4.10
C PRO A 47 -7.46 -0.92 -3.61
N PRO A 48 -6.79 -0.16 -4.50
CA PRO A 48 -5.59 0.59 -4.15
C PRO A 48 -5.74 1.57 -2.97
N ALA A 49 -6.91 2.19 -2.79
CA ALA A 49 -7.16 3.12 -1.69
C ALA A 49 -7.18 2.42 -0.33
N GLN A 50 -7.82 1.24 -0.25
CA GLN A 50 -7.90 0.42 0.96
C GLN A 50 -6.53 -0.18 1.29
N MET A 51 -5.79 -0.66 0.28
CA MET A 51 -4.42 -1.13 0.46
C MET A 51 -3.51 -0.02 1.01
N ARG A 52 -3.62 1.19 0.47
CA ARG A 52 -2.88 2.36 0.99
C ARG A 52 -3.20 2.63 2.45
N LYS A 53 -4.49 2.66 2.84
CA LYS A 53 -4.89 2.87 4.24
C LYS A 53 -4.29 1.82 5.16
N ALA A 54 -4.44 0.54 4.83
CA ALA A 54 -3.93 -0.57 5.64
C ALA A 54 -2.40 -0.51 5.82
N VAL A 55 -1.66 -0.18 4.76
CA VAL A 55 -0.20 0.00 4.82
C VAL A 55 0.17 1.18 5.71
N LEU A 56 -0.47 2.34 5.56
CA LEU A 56 -0.14 3.49 6.40
C LEU A 56 -0.43 3.22 7.88
N GLU A 57 -1.51 2.49 8.19
CA GLU A 57 -1.80 2.06 9.56
C GLU A 57 -0.74 1.09 10.09
N GLN A 58 -0.42 0.03 9.35
CA GLN A 58 0.58 -0.97 9.74
C GLN A 58 1.97 -0.36 9.98
N PHE A 59 2.37 0.59 9.14
CA PHE A 59 3.70 1.20 9.23
C PHE A 59 3.75 2.43 10.15
N GLY A 60 2.64 2.78 10.82
CA GLY A 60 2.55 3.89 11.78
C GLY A 60 2.57 5.28 11.14
N LEU A 61 2.14 5.37 9.88
CA LEU A 61 2.12 6.58 9.05
C LEU A 61 0.70 7.13 8.86
N GLY A 62 -0.32 6.44 9.37
CA GLY A 62 -1.68 6.94 9.41
C GLY A 62 -1.81 8.12 10.37
N SER A 63 -2.39 9.22 9.90
CA SER A 63 -2.87 10.30 10.77
C SER A 63 -3.80 9.66 11.81
N GLY A 64 -3.42 9.75 13.09
CA GLY A 64 -4.16 9.14 14.18
C GLY A 64 -5.60 9.65 14.23
N ALA A 65 -6.54 8.76 13.92
CA ALA A 65 -7.86 8.72 14.53
C ALA A 65 -8.08 7.27 14.96
N PRO A 66 -8.34 6.99 16.25
CA PRO A 66 -8.64 5.63 16.67
C PRO A 66 -9.96 5.20 16.00
N VAL A 67 -9.88 4.25 15.07
CA VAL A 67 -11.05 3.44 14.73
C VAL A 67 -11.31 2.59 15.96
N GLY A 68 -12.25 3.08 16.78
CA GLY A 68 -12.74 2.37 17.95
C GLY A 68 -13.29 1.00 17.56
N ARG A 69 -13.00 0.03 18.43
CA ARG A 69 -13.63 -1.28 18.67
C ARG A 69 -14.56 -1.84 17.60
#